data_AF-A0A8C8UMT4-F1
#
_entry.id   AF-A0A8C8UMT4-F1
#
_cell.length_a   1.000
_cell.length_b   1.000
_cell.length_c   1.000
_cell.angle_alpha   90.00
_cell.angle_beta   90.00
_cell.angle_gamma   90.00
#
_symmetry.space_group_name_H-M   'P 1'
#
loop_
_entity.id
_entity.type
_entity.pdbx_description
1 polymer ?
#
loop_
_entity_poly.entity_id
_entity_poly.type
_entity_poly.pdbx_seq_one_letter_code
_entity_poly.pdbx_strand_id
1 'polypeptide(L)'
;MEQTEGASTELAKAIRPIDGKSVHQICSGQVVLSLSTAVKELIENSVDAGATSIDIRLKDYGVDLIEVSDNGCGVEEENFEGLALKHHTSKIQEFADLTQVETFGFRGEALSSLCALSDVTISTCHVSASIGTRLVLDHNGKITQKTPYPRPKGTTVSVQHLFYTLPVRHKEFQRNIKKVLEYAKMVQVLQAYCVISTGIRVSCTNQLGQGKRQPVVGTSGSSSMKENIGSVFGQKQLQSLIPFVQLPPSDSVCEEYGLSRSKTPHNLFHKSMFAEMEILGQFNLGFIITKLKEDLFLVDQHAADEKYNFEMLQQHTVLQVQRLITPQTLNLTAVNEAVLIENLEIFRKNGFDFVIDEDAPVTERAKLISLPTSKNWTFGPQDIDELIFMLSDSPGVMCRPSRVRQMFASRACRKSVMIGTALNTKEMKKLITHMGEMDHPWNCPHGRPTMRHIANLDVISQK
;
A
#
# COMPACT_ATOMS: atom_id res chain seq x y z
N MET A 1 -58.09 24.48 25.92
CA MET A 1 -57.07 24.43 26.99
C MET A 1 -55.82 23.83 26.38
N GLU A 2 -54.80 24.66 26.30
CA GLU A 2 -53.45 24.37 25.79
C GLU A 2 -52.80 23.21 26.53
N GLN A 3 -51.95 22.45 25.82
CA GLN A 3 -50.61 22.13 26.29
C GLN A 3 -49.67 22.17 25.08
N THR A 4 -48.87 23.22 25.05
CA THR A 4 -47.80 23.52 24.11
C THR A 4 -46.60 22.60 24.36
N GLU A 5 -46.14 21.90 23.32
CA GLU A 5 -44.85 21.22 23.29
C GLU A 5 -43.73 22.27 23.36
N GLY A 6 -42.85 22.15 24.35
CA GLY A 6 -41.68 23.00 24.49
C GLY A 6 -40.68 22.75 23.36
N ALA A 7 -40.62 23.66 22.39
CA ALA A 7 -39.56 23.71 21.42
C ALA A 7 -38.22 23.98 22.13
N SER A 8 -37.29 23.01 22.05
CA SER A 8 -35.90 23.18 22.47
C SER A 8 -35.23 24.24 21.59
N THR A 9 -35.21 25.46 22.10
CA THR A 9 -34.50 26.62 21.53
C THR A 9 -33.03 26.56 21.94
N GLU A 10 -32.30 25.51 21.53
CA GLU A 10 -30.83 25.59 21.54
C GLU A 10 -30.38 26.36 20.29
N LEU A 11 -29.97 27.61 20.49
CA LEU A 11 -29.32 28.43 19.47
C LEU A 11 -28.10 27.68 18.89
N ALA A 12 -27.97 27.68 17.56
CA ALA A 12 -26.82 27.09 16.86
C ALA A 12 -25.50 27.57 17.48
N LYS A 13 -24.67 26.62 17.93
CA LYS A 13 -23.38 26.91 18.55
C LYS A 13 -22.51 27.65 17.54
N ALA A 14 -22.01 28.83 17.91
CA ALA A 14 -21.10 29.59 17.07
C ALA A 14 -19.90 28.72 16.65
N ILE A 15 -19.60 28.72 15.35
CA ILE A 15 -18.42 28.05 14.79
C ILE A 15 -17.19 28.68 15.46
N ARG A 16 -16.41 27.86 16.17
CA ARG A 16 -15.18 28.28 16.84
C ARG A 16 -14.02 27.47 16.28
N PRO A 17 -12.82 28.07 16.20
CA PRO A 17 -11.63 27.32 15.84
C PRO A 17 -11.45 26.16 16.83
N ILE A 18 -11.19 24.97 16.28
CA ILE A 18 -10.74 23.81 17.06
C ILE A 18 -9.40 24.22 17.69
N ASP A 19 -9.21 23.92 18.98
CA ASP A 19 -7.96 24.24 19.64
C ASP A 19 -6.79 23.47 18.99
N GLY A 20 -5.62 24.09 18.94
CA GLY A 20 -4.47 23.53 18.22
C GLY A 20 -4.07 22.11 18.68
N LYS A 21 -4.35 21.75 19.94
CA LYS A 21 -4.07 20.40 20.48
C LYS A 21 -5.03 19.37 19.89
N SER A 22 -6.31 19.70 19.78
CA SER A 22 -7.30 18.85 19.11
C SER A 22 -7.01 18.69 17.62
N VAL A 23 -6.63 19.76 16.90
CA VAL A 23 -6.18 19.66 15.49
C VAL A 23 -4.96 18.76 15.37
N HIS A 24 -3.98 18.93 16.25
CA HIS A 24 -2.77 18.12 16.29
C HIS A 24 -3.07 16.62 16.44
N GLN A 25 -3.96 16.26 17.37
CA GLN A 25 -4.36 14.86 17.60
C GLN A 25 -5.14 14.27 16.42
N ILE A 26 -6.01 15.05 15.79
CA ILE A 26 -6.81 14.62 14.63
C ILE A 26 -5.91 14.36 13.42
N CYS A 27 -5.05 15.31 13.05
CA CYS A 27 -4.14 15.17 11.91
C CYS A 27 -3.11 14.05 12.14
N SER A 28 -2.61 13.92 13.37
CA SER A 28 -1.70 12.81 13.74
C SER A 28 -2.39 11.45 13.58
N GLY A 29 -3.69 11.40 13.87
CA GLY A 29 -4.54 10.24 13.65
C GLY A 29 -4.67 9.83 12.19
N GLN A 30 -4.39 10.72 11.22
CA GLN A 30 -4.41 10.44 9.78
C GLN A 30 -3.07 9.88 9.27
N VAL A 31 -1.98 10.09 10.01
CA VAL A 31 -0.64 9.58 9.65
C VAL A 31 -0.46 8.15 10.17
N VAL A 32 -0.72 7.91 11.46
CA VAL A 32 -0.66 6.56 12.04
C VAL A 32 -2.07 6.01 12.13
N LEU A 33 -2.46 5.18 11.16
CA LEU A 33 -3.82 4.65 11.02
C LEU A 33 -4.09 3.36 11.81
N SER A 34 -3.06 2.56 12.03
CA SER A 34 -3.20 1.20 12.56
C SER A 34 -1.96 0.78 13.35
N LEU A 35 -2.07 -0.36 14.04
CA LEU A 35 -0.91 -1.01 14.68
C LEU A 35 0.17 -1.36 13.65
N SER A 36 -0.22 -1.82 12.45
CA SER A 36 0.73 -2.17 11.40
C SER A 36 1.49 -0.94 10.91
N THR A 37 0.83 0.20 10.76
CA THR A 37 1.48 1.48 10.40
C THR A 37 2.45 1.91 11.49
N ALA A 38 2.04 1.88 12.77
CA ALA A 38 2.92 2.27 13.88
C ALA A 38 4.21 1.42 13.91
N VAL A 39 4.09 0.10 13.78
CA VAL A 39 5.25 -0.81 13.76
C VAL A 39 6.10 -0.61 12.51
N LYS A 40 5.47 -0.46 11.33
CA LYS A 40 6.14 -0.20 10.05
C LYS A 40 7.05 1.02 10.14
N GLU A 41 6.52 2.18 10.55
CA GLU A 41 7.28 3.43 10.60
C GLU A 41 8.49 3.34 11.55
N LEU A 42 8.37 2.61 12.67
CA LEU A 42 9.48 2.39 13.60
C LEU A 42 10.56 1.45 13.05
N ILE A 43 10.16 0.40 12.32
CA ILE A 43 11.09 -0.50 11.63
C ILE A 43 11.83 0.27 10.53
N GLU A 44 11.12 1.05 9.73
CA GLU A 44 11.70 1.87 8.66
C GLU A 44 12.71 2.87 9.21
N ASN A 45 12.41 3.54 10.34
CA ASN A 45 13.38 4.39 11.01
C ASN A 45 14.62 3.63 11.50
N SER A 46 14.46 2.38 11.92
CA SER A 46 15.59 1.54 12.33
C SER A 46 16.46 1.15 11.13
N VAL A 47 15.84 0.80 10.00
CA VAL A 47 16.53 0.48 8.74
C VAL A 47 17.28 1.70 8.21
N ASP A 48 16.63 2.86 8.19
CA ASP A 48 17.24 4.13 7.76
C ASP A 48 18.42 4.55 8.67
N ALA A 49 18.41 4.14 9.95
CA ALA A 49 19.52 4.34 10.88
C ALA A 49 20.68 3.34 10.69
N GLY A 50 20.62 2.47 9.67
CA GLY A 50 21.64 1.47 9.37
C GLY A 50 21.67 0.29 10.36
N ALA A 51 20.54 -0.03 10.99
CA ALA A 51 20.48 -1.15 11.93
C ALA A 51 20.71 -2.50 11.24
N THR A 52 21.48 -3.37 11.91
CA THR A 52 21.70 -4.77 11.51
C THR A 52 20.91 -5.75 12.38
N SER A 53 20.34 -5.27 13.50
CA SER A 53 19.46 -6.02 14.39
C SER A 53 18.34 -5.12 14.87
N ILE A 54 17.10 -5.59 14.71
CA ILE A 54 15.86 -4.91 15.10
C ILE A 54 15.03 -5.90 15.92
N ASP A 55 14.81 -5.57 17.19
CA ASP A 55 14.02 -6.35 18.12
C ASP A 55 12.71 -5.63 18.44
N ILE A 56 11.59 -6.27 18.13
CA ILE A 56 10.24 -5.78 18.35
C ILE A 56 9.62 -6.54 19.53
N ARG A 57 9.08 -5.82 20.50
CA ARG A 57 8.38 -6.39 21.64
C ARG A 57 6.99 -5.81 21.75
N LEU A 58 6.03 -6.70 21.79
CA LEU A 58 4.62 -6.39 21.97
C LEU A 58 4.17 -6.89 23.34
N LYS A 59 3.33 -6.10 24.01
CA LYS A 59 2.58 -6.54 25.17
C LYS A 59 1.10 -6.49 24.88
N ASP A 60 0.40 -7.57 25.19
CA ASP A 60 -1.02 -7.76 24.94
C ASP A 60 -1.37 -7.43 23.47
N TYR A 61 -0.59 -8.02 22.54
CA TYR A 61 -0.70 -7.85 21.10
C TYR A 61 -0.48 -6.40 20.60
N GLY A 62 0.22 -5.58 21.37
CA GLY A 62 0.50 -4.17 21.05
C GLY A 62 -0.50 -3.19 21.66
N VAL A 63 -1.44 -3.64 22.49
CA VAL A 63 -2.37 -2.77 23.22
C VAL A 63 -1.65 -2.04 24.35
N ASP A 64 -0.88 -2.77 25.14
CA ASP A 64 -0.20 -2.21 26.30
C ASP A 64 1.13 -1.54 25.89
N LEU A 65 1.91 -2.19 25.04
CA LEU A 65 3.24 -1.73 24.65
C LEU A 65 3.60 -2.19 23.24
N ILE A 66 4.19 -1.26 22.49
CA ILE A 66 4.96 -1.52 21.28
C ILE A 66 6.36 -0.96 21.53
N GLU A 67 7.36 -1.82 21.54
CA GLU A 67 8.77 -1.43 21.71
C GLU A 67 9.56 -1.90 20.49
N VAL A 68 10.24 -0.98 19.82
CA VAL A 68 11.16 -1.29 18.70
C VAL A 68 12.55 -0.85 19.11
N SER A 69 13.48 -1.80 19.15
CA SER A 69 14.85 -1.58 19.59
C SER A 69 15.82 -1.98 18.50
N ASP A 70 16.69 -1.07 18.10
CA ASP A 70 17.69 -1.27 17.07
C ASP A 70 19.13 -1.05 17.59
N ASN A 71 20.09 -1.46 16.77
CA ASN A 71 21.51 -1.22 16.94
C ASN A 71 22.10 -0.27 15.87
N GLY A 72 21.29 0.65 15.33
CA GLY A 72 21.72 1.61 14.33
C GLY A 72 22.66 2.69 14.89
N CYS A 73 22.83 3.78 14.14
CA CYS A 73 23.74 4.88 14.52
C CYS A 73 23.31 5.61 15.81
N GLY A 74 22.03 5.57 16.18
CA GLY A 74 21.46 6.35 17.27
C GLY A 74 21.17 7.80 16.86
N VAL A 75 20.68 8.61 17.79
CA VAL A 75 20.35 10.03 17.54
C VAL A 75 21.34 10.92 18.28
N GLU A 76 21.91 11.90 17.57
CA GLU A 76 22.78 12.92 18.18
C GLU A 76 22.01 13.85 19.12
N GLU A 77 22.68 14.31 20.17
CA GLU A 77 22.06 15.13 21.22
C GLU A 77 21.50 16.46 20.69
N GLU A 78 22.13 17.03 19.68
CA GLU A 78 21.69 18.26 19.00
C GLU A 78 20.35 18.09 18.29
N ASN A 79 20.02 16.86 17.86
CA ASN A 79 18.81 16.53 17.14
C ASN A 79 17.65 16.10 18.05
N PHE A 80 17.88 15.98 19.36
CA PHE A 80 16.84 15.51 20.31
C PHE A 80 15.59 16.38 20.26
N GLU A 81 15.74 17.70 20.27
CA GLU A 81 14.60 18.62 20.27
C GLU A 81 13.80 18.56 18.96
N GLY A 82 14.42 18.19 17.83
CA GLY A 82 13.78 18.07 16.53
C GLY A 82 13.17 16.70 16.24
N LEU A 83 13.45 15.68 17.04
CA LEU A 83 13.18 14.27 16.73
C LEU A 83 11.68 13.93 16.57
N ALA A 84 10.82 14.65 17.30
CA ALA A 84 9.37 14.42 17.30
C ALA A 84 8.55 15.69 16.98
N LEU A 85 9.20 16.74 16.46
CA LEU A 85 8.51 17.93 15.97
C LEU A 85 8.03 17.71 14.53
N LYS A 86 6.85 18.25 14.19
CA LYS A 86 6.33 18.18 12.82
C LYS A 86 7.25 18.88 11.82
N HIS A 87 7.32 18.34 10.59
CA HIS A 87 8.09 18.88 9.46
C HIS A 87 9.61 18.94 9.69
N HIS A 88 10.14 18.18 10.64
CA HIS A 88 11.57 18.04 10.87
C HIS A 88 12.01 16.64 10.44
N THR A 89 12.86 16.58 9.41
CA THR A 89 13.45 15.34 8.92
C THR A 89 14.91 15.60 8.57
N SER A 90 15.79 14.66 8.89
CA SER A 90 17.20 14.72 8.47
C SER A 90 17.42 14.21 7.04
N LYS A 91 16.35 13.81 6.33
CA LYS A 91 16.41 12.99 5.11
C LYS A 91 16.08 13.72 3.81
N ILE A 92 15.36 14.84 3.86
CA ILE A 92 15.08 15.70 2.69
C ILE A 92 15.16 17.17 3.12
N GLN A 93 15.76 18.03 2.30
CA GLN A 93 15.89 19.47 2.58
C GLN A 93 15.13 20.32 1.56
N GLU A 94 14.93 19.84 0.32
CA GLU A 94 14.25 20.57 -0.74
C GLU A 94 13.23 19.71 -1.52
N PHE A 95 12.26 20.36 -2.18
CA PHE A 95 11.18 19.66 -2.91
C PHE A 95 11.70 18.78 -4.07
N ALA A 96 12.88 19.07 -4.61
CA ALA A 96 13.51 18.27 -5.67
C ALA A 96 13.92 16.86 -5.19
N ASP A 97 14.21 16.71 -3.88
CA ASP A 97 14.66 15.45 -3.26
C ASP A 97 13.56 14.37 -3.28
N LEU A 98 12.29 14.75 -3.44
CA LEU A 98 11.13 13.85 -3.56
C LEU A 98 11.20 12.91 -4.78
N THR A 99 12.02 13.24 -5.78
CA THR A 99 12.15 12.43 -7.00
C THR A 99 13.22 11.34 -6.91
N GLN A 100 14.09 11.37 -5.87
CA GLN A 100 15.22 10.45 -5.69
C GLN A 100 15.20 9.71 -4.33
N VAL A 101 14.03 9.57 -3.70
CA VAL A 101 13.95 9.08 -2.32
C VAL A 101 14.35 7.59 -2.22
N GLU A 102 15.58 7.34 -1.75
CA GLU A 102 16.10 6.00 -1.40
C GLU A 102 15.83 5.61 0.08
N THR A 103 15.23 6.50 0.88
CA THR A 103 14.98 6.28 2.32
C THR A 103 13.48 6.20 2.63
N PHE A 104 13.08 5.36 3.59
CA PHE A 104 11.67 5.11 3.85
C PHE A 104 10.97 6.26 4.60
N GLY A 105 11.66 6.95 5.51
CA GLY A 105 11.07 7.92 6.43
C GLY A 105 11.17 9.41 6.07
N PHE A 106 10.85 9.83 4.84
CA PHE A 106 11.05 11.22 4.40
C PHE A 106 10.05 12.26 4.95
N ARG A 107 8.92 11.85 5.53
CA ARG A 107 7.83 12.77 5.92
C ARG A 107 8.06 13.54 7.23
N GLY A 108 8.92 13.07 8.14
CA GLY A 108 9.18 13.76 9.42
C GLY A 108 7.95 13.88 10.35
N GLU A 109 6.91 13.05 10.16
CA GLU A 109 5.64 13.17 10.89
C GLU A 109 5.31 11.94 11.75
N ALA A 110 6.00 10.81 11.55
CA ALA A 110 5.64 9.54 12.18
C ALA A 110 5.80 9.57 13.72
N LEU A 111 6.97 9.97 14.23
CA LEU A 111 7.21 10.05 15.68
C LEU A 111 6.35 11.12 16.35
N SER A 112 6.18 12.27 15.70
CA SER A 112 5.28 13.34 16.16
C SER A 112 3.84 12.82 16.30
N SER A 113 3.39 12.05 15.30
CA SER A 113 2.05 11.47 15.31
C SER A 113 1.88 10.39 16.38
N LEU A 114 2.91 9.56 16.62
CA LEU A 114 2.90 8.60 17.73
C LEU A 114 2.81 9.33 19.07
N CYS A 115 3.56 10.42 19.29
CA CYS A 115 3.49 11.21 20.52
C CYS A 115 2.08 11.76 20.76
N ALA A 116 1.39 12.25 19.73
CA ALA A 116 0.02 12.75 19.86
C ALA A 116 -1.01 11.66 20.25
N LEU A 117 -0.73 10.41 19.89
CA LEU A 117 -1.66 9.28 20.00
C LEU A 117 -1.35 8.33 21.17
N SER A 118 -0.22 8.49 21.84
CA SER A 118 0.32 7.52 22.80
C SER A 118 1.33 8.14 23.76
N ASP A 119 1.73 7.39 24.79
CA ASP A 119 2.85 7.77 25.64
C ASP A 119 4.15 7.26 25.00
N VAL A 120 5.04 8.18 24.59
CA VAL A 120 6.27 7.83 23.86
C VAL A 120 7.50 8.10 24.72
N THR A 121 8.35 7.09 24.81
CA THR A 121 9.69 7.19 25.39
C THR A 121 10.71 6.76 24.35
N ILE A 122 11.78 7.54 24.19
CA ILE A 122 12.89 7.22 23.31
C ILE A 122 14.15 7.07 24.15
N SER A 123 14.84 5.94 24.02
CA SER A 123 16.16 5.74 24.61
C SER A 123 17.17 5.56 23.48
N THR A 124 18.17 6.41 23.38
CA THR A 124 19.13 6.39 22.26
C THR A 124 20.55 6.59 22.73
N CYS A 125 21.51 6.01 22.02
CA CYS A 125 22.93 6.19 22.25
C CYS A 125 23.63 6.32 20.90
N HIS A 126 23.98 7.56 20.52
CA HIS A 126 24.69 7.81 19.28
C HIS A 126 26.10 7.23 19.28
N VAL A 127 26.65 6.89 18.12
CA VAL A 127 28.02 6.36 17.99
C VAL A 127 29.09 7.26 18.61
N SER A 128 28.93 8.59 18.56
CA SER A 128 29.85 9.55 19.19
C SER A 128 29.65 9.74 20.70
N ALA A 129 28.50 9.35 21.26
CA ALA A 129 28.17 9.57 22.66
C ALA A 129 28.74 8.48 23.58
N SER A 130 29.24 8.84 24.77
CA SER A 130 29.76 7.87 25.74
C SER A 130 28.66 7.18 26.57
N ILE A 131 27.52 7.85 26.74
CA ILE A 131 26.40 7.39 27.56
C ILE A 131 25.09 7.60 26.78
N GLY A 132 24.17 6.65 26.89
CA GLY A 132 22.84 6.77 26.30
C GLY A 132 21.96 7.78 27.04
N THR A 133 20.94 8.29 26.37
CA THR A 133 19.98 9.22 26.94
C THR A 133 18.57 8.67 26.76
N ARG A 134 17.74 8.79 27.80
CA ARG A 134 16.30 8.54 27.76
C ARG A 134 15.55 9.86 27.74
N LEU A 135 14.67 9.98 26.75
CA LEU A 135 13.79 11.10 26.46
C LEU A 135 12.35 10.66 26.71
N VAL A 136 11.62 11.41 27.52
CA VAL A 136 10.17 11.26 27.68
C VAL A 136 9.51 12.42 26.94
N LEU A 137 8.64 12.10 25.99
CA LEU A 137 8.01 13.09 25.11
C LEU A 137 6.58 13.38 25.58
N ASP A 138 6.16 14.64 25.48
CA ASP A 138 4.75 15.02 25.60
C ASP A 138 3.99 14.76 24.29
N HIS A 139 2.67 14.99 24.30
CA HIS A 139 1.82 14.80 23.12
C HIS A 139 2.04 15.79 21.98
N ASN A 140 2.89 16.79 22.16
CA ASN A 140 3.32 17.72 21.11
C ASN A 140 4.72 17.36 20.59
N GLY A 141 5.30 16.24 21.05
CA GLY A 141 6.65 15.81 20.68
C GLY A 141 7.77 16.56 21.38
N LYS A 142 7.48 17.37 22.43
CA LYS A 142 8.49 18.07 23.22
C LYS A 142 9.06 17.19 24.31
N ILE A 143 10.33 17.36 24.62
CA ILE A 143 11.01 16.61 25.68
C ILE A 143 10.59 17.17 27.05
N THR A 144 9.95 16.34 27.86
CA THR A 144 9.57 16.67 29.24
C THR A 144 10.61 16.23 30.25
N GLN A 145 11.30 15.12 29.95
CA GLN A 145 12.35 14.58 30.79
C GLN A 145 13.49 14.06 29.92
N LYS A 146 14.71 14.49 30.27
CA LYS A 146 15.96 14.03 29.67
C LYS A 146 16.84 13.49 30.79
N THR A 147 17.16 12.20 30.74
CA THR A 147 17.94 11.53 31.79
C THR A 147 19.01 10.62 31.17
N PRO A 148 20.22 10.53 31.77
CA PRO A 148 21.19 9.51 31.38
C PRO A 148 20.59 8.12 31.54
N TYR A 149 20.80 7.25 30.55
CA TYR A 149 20.22 5.91 30.52
C TYR A 149 21.20 4.89 29.94
N PRO A 150 21.48 3.77 30.64
CA PRO A 150 22.40 2.76 30.16
C PRO A 150 21.80 2.01 28.97
N ARG A 151 22.34 2.28 27.78
CA ARG A 151 21.94 1.66 26.51
C ARG A 151 23.15 1.50 25.58
N PRO A 152 23.33 0.33 24.94
CA PRO A 152 24.27 0.17 23.82
C PRO A 152 23.93 1.06 22.63
N LYS A 153 24.81 1.17 21.63
CA LYS A 153 24.55 2.00 20.43
C LYS A 153 23.23 1.67 19.74
N GLY A 154 22.57 2.69 19.18
CA GLY A 154 21.27 2.59 18.50
C GLY A 154 20.12 3.25 19.27
N THR A 155 18.89 2.92 18.88
CA THR A 155 17.68 3.55 19.43
C THR A 155 16.62 2.53 19.87
N THR A 156 15.92 2.83 20.97
CA THR A 156 14.72 2.11 21.40
C THR A 156 13.58 3.11 21.48
N VAL A 157 12.51 2.86 20.74
CA VAL A 157 11.26 3.62 20.83
C VAL A 157 10.22 2.75 21.51
N SER A 158 9.71 3.22 22.64
CA SER A 158 8.65 2.58 23.42
C SER A 158 7.38 3.42 23.30
N VAL A 159 6.32 2.81 22.77
CA VAL A 159 5.00 3.40 22.56
C VAL A 159 4.00 2.66 23.45
N GLN A 160 3.41 3.36 24.42
CA GLN A 160 2.43 2.79 25.36
C GLN A 160 1.05 3.37 25.11
N HIS A 161 0.02 2.53 25.33
CA HIS A 161 -1.38 2.93 25.23
C HIS A 161 -1.76 3.53 23.87
N LEU A 162 -1.40 2.87 22.76
CA LEU A 162 -1.66 3.41 21.42
C LEU A 162 -3.15 3.77 21.21
N PHE A 163 -3.39 4.99 20.71
CA PHE A 163 -4.70 5.61 20.47
C PHE A 163 -5.49 6.03 21.71
N TYR A 164 -4.97 5.92 22.93
CA TYR A 164 -5.75 6.22 24.14
C TYR A 164 -6.27 7.68 24.20
N THR A 165 -5.57 8.61 23.54
CA THR A 165 -5.99 10.01 23.42
C THR A 165 -7.24 10.20 22.55
N LEU A 166 -7.65 9.16 21.80
CA LEU A 166 -8.85 9.12 20.95
C LEU A 166 -9.78 7.97 21.41
N PRO A 167 -10.70 8.20 22.38
CA PRO A 167 -11.43 7.13 23.07
C PRO A 167 -12.22 6.17 22.16
N VAL A 168 -12.89 6.70 21.13
CA VAL A 168 -13.66 5.89 20.17
C VAL A 168 -12.73 4.94 19.41
N ARG A 169 -11.61 5.48 18.94
CA ARG A 169 -10.60 4.73 18.19
C ARG A 169 -9.89 3.71 19.06
N HIS A 170 -9.56 4.08 20.29
CA HIS A 170 -8.97 3.16 21.27
C HIS A 170 -9.90 1.97 21.55
N LYS A 171 -11.20 2.22 21.75
CA LYS A 171 -12.20 1.16 21.97
C LYS A 171 -12.32 0.25 20.75
N GLU A 172 -12.32 0.83 19.56
CA GLU A 172 -12.36 0.07 18.30
C GLU A 172 -11.11 -0.77 18.08
N PHE A 173 -9.93 -0.20 18.34
CA PHE A 173 -8.65 -0.89 18.30
C PHE A 173 -8.63 -2.09 19.26
N GLN A 174 -9.03 -1.89 20.52
CA GLN A 174 -9.13 -2.98 21.49
C GLN A 174 -10.10 -4.08 21.05
N ARG A 175 -11.24 -3.71 20.42
CA ARG A 175 -12.21 -4.67 19.89
C ARG A 175 -11.63 -5.50 18.74
N ASN A 176 -10.93 -4.87 17.81
CA ASN A 176 -10.38 -5.54 16.62
C ASN A 176 -9.12 -6.36 16.94
N ILE A 177 -8.33 -5.93 17.94
CA ILE A 177 -7.23 -6.74 18.47
C ILE A 177 -7.74 -8.01 19.16
N LYS A 178 -8.83 -7.95 19.94
CA LYS A 178 -9.46 -9.15 20.53
C LYS A 178 -9.91 -10.17 19.48
N LYS A 179 -10.28 -9.72 18.28
CA LYS A 179 -10.60 -10.57 17.13
C LYS A 179 -9.38 -10.96 16.30
N VAL A 180 -8.17 -10.61 16.74
CA VAL A 180 -6.88 -10.89 16.10
C VAL A 180 -6.72 -10.25 14.70
N LEU A 181 -7.67 -9.41 14.27
CA LEU A 181 -7.69 -8.89 12.90
C LEU A 181 -6.56 -7.87 12.67
N GLU A 182 -6.43 -6.88 13.55
CA GLU A 182 -5.38 -5.85 13.48
C GLU A 182 -3.99 -6.45 13.75
N TYR A 183 -3.91 -7.44 14.65
CA TYR A 183 -2.68 -8.15 14.93
C TYR A 183 -2.20 -8.95 13.73
N ALA A 184 -3.08 -9.70 13.06
CA ALA A 184 -2.73 -10.48 11.87
C ALA A 184 -2.23 -9.60 10.72
N LYS A 185 -2.85 -8.44 10.48
CA LYS A 185 -2.38 -7.47 9.48
C LYS A 185 -0.96 -6.96 9.79
N MET A 186 -0.69 -6.61 11.05
CA MET A 186 0.65 -6.20 11.47
C MET A 186 1.68 -7.33 11.27
N VAL A 187 1.33 -8.57 11.63
CA VAL A 187 2.21 -9.72 11.40
C VAL A 187 2.51 -9.89 9.91
N GLN A 188 1.54 -9.75 9.01
CA GLN A 188 1.78 -9.83 7.56
C GLN A 188 2.76 -8.76 7.06
N VAL A 189 2.60 -7.51 7.51
CA VAL A 189 3.55 -6.43 7.18
C VAL A 189 4.94 -6.78 7.71
N LEU A 190 5.04 -7.23 8.96
CA LEU A 190 6.30 -7.61 9.58
C LEU A 190 6.98 -8.80 8.86
N GLN A 191 6.21 -9.79 8.40
CA GLN A 191 6.70 -10.91 7.60
C GLN A 191 7.32 -10.41 6.29
N ALA A 192 6.72 -9.42 5.63
CA ALA A 192 7.27 -8.82 4.42
C ALA A 192 8.64 -8.15 4.68
N TYR A 193 8.76 -7.35 5.75
CA TYR A 193 10.05 -6.76 6.15
C TYR A 193 11.09 -7.82 6.51
N CYS A 194 10.69 -8.88 7.23
CA CYS A 194 11.59 -10.00 7.53
C CYS A 194 12.15 -10.65 6.26
N VAL A 195 11.34 -10.77 5.19
CA VAL A 195 11.79 -11.36 3.93
C VAL A 195 12.72 -10.43 3.16
N ILE A 196 12.33 -9.16 2.98
CA ILE A 196 13.04 -8.22 2.10
C ILE A 196 14.30 -7.62 2.73
N SER A 197 14.36 -7.48 4.05
CA SER A 197 15.50 -6.89 4.78
C SER A 197 16.65 -7.88 4.95
N THR A 198 17.26 -8.30 3.84
CA THR A 198 18.46 -9.15 3.86
C THR A 198 19.62 -8.47 4.59
N GLY A 199 20.38 -9.22 5.37
CA GLY A 199 21.48 -8.71 6.20
C GLY A 199 21.04 -8.05 7.51
N ILE A 200 19.73 -7.93 7.76
CA ILE A 200 19.17 -7.37 8.99
C ILE A 200 18.43 -8.46 9.75
N ARG A 201 18.82 -8.69 11.00
CA ARG A 201 18.09 -9.58 11.90
C ARG A 201 16.85 -8.84 12.41
N VAL A 202 15.66 -9.31 12.04
CA VAL A 202 14.40 -8.80 12.57
C VAL A 202 13.80 -9.85 13.48
N SER A 203 13.40 -9.48 14.70
CA SER A 203 12.77 -10.41 15.65
C SER A 203 11.56 -9.76 16.30
N CYS A 204 10.49 -10.53 16.52
CA CYS A 204 9.30 -10.04 17.21
C CYS A 204 8.80 -11.04 18.24
N THR A 205 8.49 -10.51 19.43
CA THR A 205 7.93 -11.28 20.55
C THR A 205 6.67 -10.61 21.08
N ASN A 206 5.72 -11.41 21.55
CA ASN A 206 4.50 -10.93 22.22
C ASN A 206 4.40 -11.50 23.63
N GLN A 207 4.00 -10.68 24.59
CA GLN A 207 3.81 -11.06 25.99
C GLN A 207 2.37 -10.77 26.43
N LEU A 208 1.67 -11.77 26.98
CA LEU A 208 0.34 -11.58 27.55
C LEU A 208 0.43 -11.28 29.05
N GLY A 209 0.02 -10.11 29.50
CA GLY A 209 0.15 -9.69 30.89
C GLY A 209 1.57 -9.89 31.46
N GLN A 210 1.68 -10.65 32.56
CA GLN A 210 2.97 -11.05 33.14
C GLN A 210 3.46 -12.45 32.69
N GLY A 211 2.86 -13.01 31.65
CA GLY A 211 3.22 -14.32 31.11
C GLY A 211 4.58 -14.34 30.40
N LYS A 212 4.93 -15.52 29.88
CA LYS A 212 6.16 -15.72 29.10
C LYS A 212 6.04 -15.05 27.72
N ARG A 213 7.13 -14.45 27.25
CA ARG A 213 7.27 -13.93 25.88
C ARG A 213 7.19 -15.08 24.87
N GLN A 214 6.29 -14.96 23.91
CA GLN A 214 6.11 -15.90 22.80
C GLN A 214 6.72 -15.31 21.53
N PRO A 215 7.49 -16.09 20.76
CA PRO A 215 7.98 -15.64 19.46
C PRO A 215 6.81 -15.49 18.48
N VAL A 216 6.84 -14.42 17.70
CA VAL A 216 5.84 -14.14 16.65
C VAL A 216 6.43 -14.48 15.28
N VAL A 217 7.57 -13.87 14.97
CA VAL A 217 8.34 -14.09 13.74
C VAL A 217 9.77 -13.64 14.00
N GLY A 218 10.73 -14.20 13.28
CA GLY A 218 12.08 -13.64 13.25
C GLY A 218 12.97 -14.26 12.19
N THR A 219 14.05 -13.56 11.87
CA THR A 219 15.11 -13.99 10.96
C THR A 219 16.43 -14.09 11.69
N SER A 220 17.43 -14.67 11.04
CA SER A 220 18.81 -14.77 11.53
C SER A 220 19.70 -13.60 11.10
N GLY A 221 19.19 -12.67 10.27
CA GLY A 221 20.01 -11.64 9.62
C GLY A 221 20.79 -12.15 8.41
N SER A 222 20.28 -13.18 7.73
CA SER A 222 20.90 -13.73 6.52
C SER A 222 20.92 -12.72 5.37
N SER A 223 21.98 -12.74 4.56
CA SER A 223 22.03 -12.02 3.29
C SER A 223 21.16 -12.67 2.21
N SER A 224 20.58 -13.84 2.46
CA SER A 224 19.75 -14.60 1.53
C SER A 224 18.27 -14.45 1.84
N MET A 225 17.51 -13.87 0.89
CA MET A 225 16.05 -13.83 0.96
C MET A 225 15.44 -15.23 1.09
N LYS A 226 16.06 -16.26 0.48
CA LYS A 226 15.61 -17.65 0.59
C LYS A 226 15.67 -18.13 2.04
N GLU A 227 16.73 -17.81 2.78
CA GLU A 227 16.85 -18.18 4.19
C GLU A 227 15.87 -17.42 5.08
N ASN A 228 15.61 -16.15 4.76
CA ASN A 228 14.57 -15.36 5.44
C ASN A 228 13.19 -15.97 5.23
N ILE A 229 12.83 -16.36 4.00
CA ILE A 229 11.57 -17.05 3.70
C ILE A 229 11.46 -18.34 4.53
N GLY A 230 12.54 -19.09 4.69
CA GLY A 230 12.57 -20.32 5.48
C GLY A 230 12.39 -20.07 6.98
N SER A 231 12.90 -18.94 7.48
CA SER A 231 12.74 -18.52 8.87
C SER A 231 11.31 -18.08 9.17
N VAL A 232 10.65 -17.40 8.22
CA VAL A 232 9.30 -16.84 8.39
C VAL A 232 8.20 -17.88 8.13
N PHE A 233 8.30 -18.65 7.05
CA PHE A 233 7.25 -19.57 6.59
C PHE A 233 7.60 -21.06 6.83
N GLY A 234 8.79 -21.34 7.35
CA GLY A 234 9.26 -22.67 7.68
C GLY A 234 10.06 -23.35 6.57
N GLN A 235 10.96 -24.25 6.98
CA GLN A 235 11.91 -24.93 6.08
C GLN A 235 11.25 -25.79 5.00
N LYS A 236 10.06 -26.34 5.26
CA LYS A 236 9.31 -27.13 4.27
C LYS A 236 8.92 -26.30 3.04
N GLN A 237 8.60 -25.02 3.24
CA GLN A 237 8.20 -24.15 2.15
C GLN A 237 9.34 -23.93 1.15
N LEU A 238 10.60 -23.93 1.61
CA LEU A 238 11.77 -23.75 0.75
C LEU A 238 11.93 -24.80 -0.33
N GLN A 239 11.43 -26.01 -0.11
CA GLN A 239 11.52 -27.12 -1.06
C GLN A 239 10.62 -26.88 -2.29
N SER A 240 9.57 -26.06 -2.14
CA SER A 240 8.68 -25.67 -3.24
C SER A 240 9.13 -24.41 -3.97
N LEU A 241 10.17 -23.71 -3.49
CA LEU A 241 10.61 -22.47 -4.10
C LEU A 241 11.56 -22.73 -5.26
N ILE A 242 11.25 -22.11 -6.39
CA ILE A 242 12.11 -22.07 -7.57
C ILE A 242 12.73 -20.67 -7.63
N PRO A 243 14.07 -20.53 -7.64
CA PRO A 243 14.68 -19.22 -7.79
C PRO A 243 14.31 -18.66 -9.16
N PHE A 244 13.78 -17.44 -9.17
CA PHE A 244 13.59 -16.72 -10.42
C PHE A 244 14.92 -16.08 -10.80
N VAL A 245 15.55 -16.61 -11.86
CA VAL A 245 16.80 -16.06 -12.40
C VAL A 245 16.58 -15.73 -13.87
N GLN A 246 16.77 -14.46 -14.23
CA GLN A 246 16.74 -14.03 -15.61
C GLN A 246 18.16 -14.15 -16.16
N LEU A 247 18.41 -15.17 -16.98
CA LEU A 247 19.70 -15.39 -17.64
C LEU A 247 19.54 -15.24 -19.16
N PRO A 248 20.56 -14.73 -19.87
CA PRO A 248 20.61 -14.88 -21.31
C PRO A 248 20.65 -16.37 -21.68
N PRO A 249 20.08 -16.79 -22.82
CA PRO A 249 20.12 -18.17 -23.24
C PRO A 249 21.57 -18.65 -23.44
N SER A 250 21.86 -19.88 -23.02
CA SER A 250 23.17 -20.55 -23.22
C SER A 250 23.40 -20.91 -24.69
N ASP A 251 24.63 -21.25 -25.10
CA ASP A 251 24.92 -21.63 -26.50
C ASP A 251 24.16 -22.87 -26.95
N SER A 252 23.98 -23.86 -26.06
CA SER A 252 23.18 -25.04 -26.38
C SER A 252 21.70 -24.71 -26.51
N VAL A 253 21.16 -23.79 -25.68
CA VAL A 253 19.78 -23.29 -25.82
C VAL A 253 19.66 -22.46 -27.09
N CYS A 254 20.66 -21.66 -27.41
CA CYS A 254 20.74 -20.92 -28.65
C CYS A 254 20.75 -21.87 -29.85
N GLU A 255 21.58 -22.90 -29.89
CA GLU A 255 21.60 -23.90 -30.97
C GLU A 255 20.32 -24.74 -31.04
N GLU A 256 19.80 -25.20 -29.90
CA GLU A 256 18.56 -25.99 -29.81
C GLU A 256 17.34 -25.21 -30.34
N TYR A 257 17.30 -23.91 -30.07
CA TYR A 257 16.21 -23.01 -30.52
C TYR A 257 16.61 -22.12 -31.71
N GLY A 258 17.76 -22.36 -32.34
CA GLY A 258 18.33 -21.59 -33.46
C GLY A 258 18.78 -20.15 -33.18
N LEU A 259 18.73 -19.66 -31.94
CA LEU A 259 19.06 -18.27 -31.58
C LEU A 259 20.54 -17.93 -31.80
N SER A 260 20.85 -16.72 -32.29
CA SER A 260 22.24 -16.21 -32.36
C SER A 260 22.52 -15.23 -31.21
N ARG A 261 23.61 -15.41 -30.45
CA ARG A 261 24.04 -14.49 -29.36
C ARG A 261 24.23 -13.04 -29.80
N SER A 262 24.64 -12.80 -31.05
CA SER A 262 24.77 -11.43 -31.58
C SER A 262 23.42 -10.77 -31.84
N LYS A 263 22.32 -11.54 -31.77
CA LYS A 263 20.95 -11.15 -32.09
C LYS A 263 20.01 -11.29 -30.89
N THR A 264 20.47 -11.86 -29.78
CA THR A 264 19.69 -11.87 -28.53
C THR A 264 19.42 -10.42 -28.10
N PRO A 265 18.16 -10.02 -27.87
CA PRO A 265 17.84 -8.64 -27.54
C PRO A 265 18.51 -8.25 -26.22
N HIS A 266 19.57 -7.46 -26.29
CA HIS A 266 20.15 -6.78 -25.13
C HIS A 266 19.22 -5.68 -24.59
N ASN A 267 18.28 -5.22 -25.42
CA ASN A 267 17.28 -4.24 -25.05
C ASN A 267 15.99 -4.94 -24.63
N LEU A 268 15.63 -4.79 -23.36
CA LEU A 268 14.32 -5.19 -22.84
C LEU A 268 13.22 -4.51 -23.66
N PHE A 269 12.13 -5.24 -23.91
CA PHE A 269 10.99 -4.72 -24.65
C PHE A 269 10.35 -3.57 -23.85
N HIS A 270 10.32 -2.36 -24.42
CA HIS A 270 9.75 -1.18 -23.78
C HIS A 270 8.41 -0.80 -24.42
N LYS A 271 7.49 -0.19 -23.66
CA LYS A 271 6.14 0.16 -24.17
C LYS A 271 6.18 1.09 -25.39
N SER A 272 7.17 1.97 -25.47
CA SER A 272 7.38 2.83 -26.65
C SER A 272 7.61 2.04 -27.95
N MET A 273 8.12 0.81 -27.86
CA MET A 273 8.42 -0.03 -29.03
C MET A 273 7.16 -0.53 -29.75
N PHE A 274 5.97 -0.49 -29.14
CA PHE A 274 4.72 -0.82 -29.83
C PHE A 274 4.43 0.12 -31.00
N ALA A 275 4.82 1.39 -30.90
CA ALA A 275 4.64 2.36 -31.98
C ALA A 275 5.45 1.97 -33.25
N GLU A 276 6.63 1.39 -33.03
CA GLU A 276 7.59 0.98 -34.07
C GLU A 276 7.23 -0.35 -34.75
N MET A 277 6.27 -1.10 -34.21
CA MET A 277 5.88 -2.40 -34.77
C MET A 277 5.21 -2.28 -36.15
N GLU A 278 5.71 -3.02 -37.11
CA GLU A 278 5.11 -3.23 -38.42
C GLU A 278 4.02 -4.31 -38.34
N ILE A 279 2.86 -4.09 -38.96
CA ILE A 279 1.79 -5.10 -39.05
C ILE A 279 2.03 -5.95 -40.31
N LEU A 280 2.30 -7.23 -40.14
CA LEU A 280 2.47 -8.15 -41.27
C LEU A 280 1.14 -8.74 -41.74
N GLY A 281 0.21 -8.96 -40.80
CA GLY A 281 -1.11 -9.48 -41.13
C GLY A 281 -1.79 -10.15 -39.95
N GLN A 282 -2.85 -10.91 -40.25
CA GLN A 282 -3.64 -11.64 -39.28
C GLN A 282 -3.49 -13.15 -39.49
N PHE A 283 -3.36 -13.90 -38.39
CA PHE A 283 -3.29 -15.35 -38.39
C PHE A 283 -4.49 -15.97 -37.68
N ASN A 284 -5.08 -17.00 -38.32
CA ASN A 284 -6.20 -17.79 -37.80
C ASN A 284 -7.37 -16.97 -37.24
N LEU A 285 -7.56 -15.74 -37.76
CA LEU A 285 -8.58 -14.79 -37.32
C LEU A 285 -8.60 -14.48 -35.81
N GLY A 286 -7.51 -14.78 -35.10
CA GLY A 286 -7.39 -14.60 -33.65
C GLY A 286 -6.12 -13.88 -33.22
N PHE A 287 -5.14 -13.77 -34.12
CA PHE A 287 -3.84 -13.19 -33.80
C PHE A 287 -3.39 -12.20 -34.86
N ILE A 288 -2.73 -11.15 -34.41
CA ILE A 288 -2.04 -10.17 -35.25
C ILE A 288 -0.57 -10.56 -35.25
N ILE A 289 0.02 -10.68 -36.44
CA ILE A 289 1.45 -10.88 -36.60
C ILE A 289 2.09 -9.50 -36.76
N THR A 290 3.01 -9.17 -35.86
CA THR A 290 3.79 -7.92 -35.94
C THR A 290 5.28 -8.20 -36.03
N LYS A 291 6.01 -7.28 -36.64
CA LYS A 291 7.46 -7.31 -36.76
C LYS A 291 8.05 -6.07 -36.08
N LEU A 292 9.05 -6.27 -35.24
CA LEU A 292 9.88 -5.21 -34.68
C LEU A 292 11.34 -5.54 -34.99
N LYS A 293 11.97 -4.77 -35.87
CA LYS A 293 13.28 -5.13 -36.44
C LYS A 293 13.22 -6.55 -36.97
N GLU A 294 14.10 -7.46 -36.58
CA GLU A 294 14.05 -8.85 -37.06
C GLU A 294 13.20 -9.79 -36.19
N ASP A 295 12.55 -9.29 -35.16
CA ASP A 295 11.73 -10.09 -34.25
C ASP A 295 10.26 -10.10 -34.67
N LEU A 296 9.70 -11.31 -34.75
CA LEU A 296 8.30 -11.58 -35.06
C LEU A 296 7.52 -11.82 -33.78
N PHE A 297 6.39 -11.14 -33.62
CA PHE A 297 5.51 -11.26 -32.46
C PHE A 297 4.11 -11.69 -32.88
N LEU A 298 3.49 -12.51 -32.04
CA LEU A 298 2.08 -12.88 -32.11
C LEU A 298 1.34 -12.11 -31.03
N VAL A 299 0.42 -11.25 -31.44
CA VAL A 299 -0.45 -10.50 -30.53
C VAL A 299 -1.84 -11.10 -30.57
N ASP A 300 -2.36 -11.46 -29.41
CA ASP A 300 -3.71 -11.96 -29.25
C ASP A 300 -4.71 -10.81 -29.34
N GLN A 301 -5.45 -10.75 -30.45
CA GLN A 301 -6.30 -9.59 -30.74
C GLN A 301 -7.42 -9.43 -29.69
N HIS A 302 -7.92 -10.53 -29.13
CA HIS A 302 -8.96 -10.51 -28.11
C HIS A 302 -8.38 -10.05 -26.78
N ALA A 303 -7.28 -10.69 -26.32
CA ALA A 303 -6.70 -10.38 -25.02
C ALA A 303 -6.14 -8.94 -24.95
N ALA A 304 -5.54 -8.46 -26.04
CA ALA A 304 -5.02 -7.09 -26.14
C ALA A 304 -6.15 -6.06 -26.09
N ASP A 305 -7.21 -6.23 -26.90
CA ASP A 305 -8.36 -5.33 -26.89
C ASP A 305 -9.12 -5.37 -25.55
N GLU A 306 -9.23 -6.57 -24.96
CA GLU A 306 -9.82 -6.76 -23.63
C GLU A 306 -9.05 -6.01 -22.54
N LYS A 307 -7.72 -6.08 -22.56
CA LYS A 307 -6.89 -5.39 -21.58
C LYS A 307 -7.04 -3.88 -21.70
N TYR A 308 -7.00 -3.35 -22.92
CA TYR A 308 -7.24 -1.92 -23.16
C TYR A 308 -8.62 -1.49 -22.65
N ASN A 309 -9.67 -2.20 -23.07
CA ASN A 309 -11.04 -1.90 -22.65
C ASN A 309 -11.20 -1.97 -21.13
N PHE A 310 -10.54 -2.92 -20.46
CA PHE A 310 -10.57 -3.03 -19.01
C PHE A 310 -9.92 -1.84 -18.30
N GLU A 311 -8.73 -1.42 -18.71
CA GLU A 311 -8.06 -0.25 -18.13
C GLU A 311 -8.88 1.03 -18.37
N MET A 312 -9.40 1.21 -19.58
CA MET A 312 -10.29 2.32 -19.90
C MET A 312 -11.57 2.31 -19.06
N LEU A 313 -12.18 1.14 -18.84
CA LEU A 313 -13.34 1.00 -17.97
C LEU A 313 -12.99 1.40 -16.52
N GLN A 314 -11.85 0.98 -15.99
CA GLN A 314 -11.42 1.34 -14.63
C GLN A 314 -11.22 2.85 -14.47
N GLN A 315 -10.57 3.51 -15.43
CA GLN A 315 -10.25 4.93 -15.36
C GLN A 315 -11.47 5.83 -15.60
N HIS A 316 -12.27 5.53 -16.62
CA HIS A 316 -13.26 6.47 -17.15
C HIS A 316 -14.72 6.14 -16.80
N THR A 317 -15.03 4.92 -16.34
CA THR A 317 -16.43 4.55 -16.08
C THR A 317 -16.96 5.13 -14.78
N VAL A 318 -18.11 5.80 -14.84
CA VAL A 318 -18.93 6.09 -13.66
C VAL A 318 -20.00 5.00 -13.56
N LEU A 319 -20.10 4.33 -12.41
CA LEU A 319 -21.12 3.30 -12.21
C LEU A 319 -22.52 3.90 -12.10
N GLN A 320 -23.49 3.18 -12.66
CA GLN A 320 -24.91 3.50 -12.51
C GLN A 320 -25.30 3.36 -11.05
N VAL A 321 -26.06 4.32 -10.53
CA VAL A 321 -26.42 4.38 -9.11
C VAL A 321 -27.91 4.11 -8.91
N GLN A 322 -28.25 3.46 -7.81
CA GLN A 322 -29.61 3.40 -7.27
C GLN A 322 -29.64 4.18 -5.97
N ARG A 323 -30.53 5.15 -5.91
CA ARG A 323 -30.78 5.90 -4.67
C ARG A 323 -31.47 5.01 -3.65
N LEU A 324 -31.02 5.11 -2.41
CA LEU A 324 -31.65 4.50 -1.27
C LEU A 324 -32.93 5.26 -0.91
N ILE A 325 -33.95 4.55 -0.46
CA ILE A 325 -35.21 5.13 0.02
C ILE A 325 -34.95 6.00 1.25
N THR A 326 -34.03 5.56 2.11
CA THR A 326 -33.59 6.27 3.31
C THR A 326 -32.07 6.32 3.32
N PRO A 327 -31.45 7.49 3.55
CA PRO A 327 -30.02 7.59 3.74
C PRO A 327 -29.55 6.66 4.87
N GLN A 328 -28.49 5.89 4.62
CA GLN A 328 -27.94 4.95 5.59
C GLN A 328 -26.72 5.56 6.27
N THR A 329 -26.70 5.53 7.60
CA THR A 329 -25.51 5.87 8.39
C THR A 329 -24.46 4.78 8.22
N LEU A 330 -23.20 5.20 8.09
CA LEU A 330 -22.07 4.29 7.99
C LEU A 330 -21.38 4.22 9.35
N ASN A 331 -21.04 3.01 9.79
CA ASN A 331 -20.28 2.82 11.02
C ASN A 331 -18.78 3.03 10.75
N LEU A 332 -18.38 4.27 10.46
CA LEU A 332 -16.99 4.61 10.15
C LEU A 332 -16.25 5.12 11.38
N THR A 333 -14.95 4.86 11.43
CA THR A 333 -14.05 5.58 12.33
C THR A 333 -13.82 7.00 11.78
N ALA A 334 -13.41 7.93 12.63
CA ALA A 334 -13.12 9.30 12.20
C ALA A 334 -12.08 9.37 11.06
N VAL A 335 -11.12 8.46 11.06
CA VAL A 335 -10.11 8.31 9.99
C VAL A 335 -10.78 7.88 8.68
N ASN A 336 -11.58 6.81 8.74
CA ASN A 336 -12.23 6.27 7.55
C ASN A 336 -13.24 7.26 6.97
N GLU A 337 -13.94 8.00 7.83
CA GLU A 337 -14.81 9.11 7.44
C GLU A 337 -14.01 10.23 6.74
N ALA A 338 -12.83 10.61 7.26
CA ALA A 338 -11.97 11.59 6.60
C ALA A 338 -11.48 11.11 5.23
N VAL A 339 -10.98 9.88 5.11
CA VAL A 339 -10.55 9.28 3.84
C VAL A 339 -11.71 9.28 2.82
N LEU A 340 -12.93 8.96 3.27
CA LEU A 340 -14.11 8.99 2.43
C LEU A 340 -14.42 10.40 1.93
N ILE A 341 -14.44 11.40 2.82
CA ILE A 341 -14.75 12.79 2.51
C ILE A 341 -13.70 13.39 1.57
N GLU A 342 -12.42 13.11 1.80
CA GLU A 342 -11.31 13.59 0.96
C GLU A 342 -11.32 12.97 -0.45
N ASN A 343 -11.92 11.78 -0.62
CA ASN A 343 -11.91 11.04 -1.88
C ASN A 343 -13.30 10.84 -2.49
N LEU A 344 -14.27 11.71 -2.20
CA LEU A 344 -15.68 11.57 -2.65
C LEU A 344 -15.83 11.31 -4.14
N GLU A 345 -14.99 11.92 -4.98
CA GLU A 345 -15.04 11.70 -6.43
C GLU A 345 -14.77 10.24 -6.83
N ILE A 346 -13.85 9.58 -6.14
CA ILE A 346 -13.51 8.18 -6.37
C ILE A 346 -14.69 7.28 -5.98
N PHE A 347 -15.34 7.57 -4.85
CA PHE A 347 -16.55 6.85 -4.45
C PHE A 347 -17.70 7.06 -5.43
N ARG A 348 -17.93 8.30 -5.88
CA ARG A 348 -18.97 8.63 -6.87
C ARG A 348 -18.71 7.93 -8.21
N LYS A 349 -17.46 7.87 -8.67
CA LYS A 349 -17.07 7.06 -9.84
C LYS A 349 -17.37 5.58 -9.63
N ASN A 350 -17.27 5.08 -8.41
CA ASN A 350 -17.67 3.72 -8.01
C ASN A 350 -19.17 3.59 -7.72
N GLY A 351 -19.97 4.63 -7.92
CA GLY A 351 -21.41 4.62 -7.75
C GLY A 351 -21.87 4.64 -6.29
N PHE A 352 -20.99 4.95 -5.35
CA PHE A 352 -21.33 5.29 -3.98
C PHE A 352 -21.42 6.80 -3.86
N ASP A 353 -22.56 7.31 -3.39
CA ASP A 353 -22.73 8.74 -3.15
C ASP A 353 -23.21 8.98 -1.73
N PHE A 354 -22.83 10.12 -1.19
CA PHE A 354 -23.02 10.45 0.21
C PHE A 354 -23.58 11.86 0.35
N VAL A 355 -24.49 12.01 1.31
CA VAL A 355 -24.78 13.32 1.90
C VAL A 355 -23.79 13.52 3.03
N ILE A 356 -23.07 14.64 2.97
CA ILE A 356 -22.16 15.07 4.01
C ILE A 356 -22.87 16.15 4.82
N ASP A 357 -23.08 15.86 6.08
CA ASP A 357 -23.60 16.79 7.08
C ASP A 357 -22.42 17.30 7.91
N GLU A 358 -21.91 18.49 7.59
CA GLU A 358 -20.74 19.07 8.28
C GLU A 358 -21.05 19.42 9.74
N ASP A 359 -22.33 19.67 10.05
CA ASP A 359 -22.83 20.00 11.38
C ASP A 359 -23.01 18.76 12.26
N ALA A 360 -23.03 17.56 11.67
CA ALA A 360 -23.12 16.31 12.40
C ALA A 360 -21.82 15.99 13.18
N PRO A 361 -21.93 15.24 14.30
CA PRO A 361 -20.78 14.74 15.02
C PRO A 361 -19.84 13.94 14.12
N VAL A 362 -18.53 14.04 14.37
CA VAL A 362 -17.52 13.20 13.71
C VAL A 362 -17.91 11.74 13.88
N THR A 363 -17.77 10.93 12.82
CA THR A 363 -18.29 9.56 12.61
C THR A 363 -19.74 9.43 12.14
N GLU A 364 -20.51 10.52 12.12
CA GLU A 364 -21.92 10.52 11.68
C GLU A 364 -22.18 11.47 10.50
N ARG A 365 -21.14 12.09 9.92
CA ARG A 365 -21.25 13.12 8.88
C ARG A 365 -21.62 12.54 7.54
N ALA A 366 -21.10 11.36 7.21
CA ALA A 366 -21.35 10.71 5.94
C ALA A 366 -22.55 9.77 6.00
N LYS A 367 -23.61 10.08 5.26
CA LYS A 367 -24.77 9.20 5.05
C LYS A 367 -24.80 8.72 3.62
N LEU A 368 -24.74 7.42 3.43
CA LEU A 368 -24.83 6.78 2.12
C LEU A 368 -26.24 6.99 1.55
N ILE A 369 -26.31 7.56 0.35
CA ILE A 369 -27.58 7.82 -0.35
C ILE A 369 -27.74 7.03 -1.63
N SER A 370 -26.66 6.47 -2.18
CA SER A 370 -26.75 5.65 -3.37
C SER A 370 -25.74 4.51 -3.38
N LEU A 371 -26.17 3.38 -3.95
CA LEU A 371 -25.34 2.21 -4.18
C LEU A 371 -25.15 2.00 -5.68
N PRO A 372 -24.02 1.44 -6.11
CA PRO A 372 -23.85 1.06 -7.49
C PRO A 372 -24.81 -0.09 -7.83
N THR A 373 -25.33 -0.06 -9.05
CA THR A 373 -26.22 -1.10 -9.57
C THR A 373 -25.61 -1.85 -10.72
N SER A 374 -25.74 -3.17 -10.67
CA SER A 374 -25.62 -4.01 -11.84
C SER A 374 -26.49 -5.24 -11.69
N LYS A 375 -27.10 -5.69 -12.80
CA LYS A 375 -28.13 -6.74 -12.82
C LYS A 375 -27.80 -7.97 -11.95
N ASN A 376 -26.53 -8.38 -11.92
CA ASN A 376 -26.07 -9.58 -11.22
C ASN A 376 -25.13 -9.28 -10.03
N TRP A 377 -24.94 -8.01 -9.66
CA TRP A 377 -23.99 -7.61 -8.62
C TRP A 377 -24.68 -6.78 -7.54
N THR A 378 -24.54 -7.25 -6.30
CA THR A 378 -25.04 -6.58 -5.10
C THR A 378 -23.89 -5.91 -4.37
N PHE A 379 -23.80 -4.59 -4.43
CA PHE A 379 -22.77 -3.85 -3.72
C PHE A 379 -23.30 -3.35 -2.37
N GLY A 380 -22.41 -3.18 -1.40
CA GLY A 380 -22.79 -2.79 -0.04
C GLY A 380 -21.66 -2.15 0.76
N PRO A 381 -21.84 -2.00 2.09
CA PRO A 381 -20.87 -1.31 2.95
C PRO A 381 -19.46 -1.91 2.93
N GLN A 382 -19.35 -3.24 2.71
CA GLN A 382 -18.05 -3.92 2.61
C GLN A 382 -17.19 -3.40 1.43
N ASP A 383 -17.83 -3.02 0.32
CA ASP A 383 -17.12 -2.46 -0.84
C ASP A 383 -16.62 -1.02 -0.56
N ILE A 384 -17.33 -0.29 0.31
CA ILE A 384 -16.90 1.03 0.80
C ILE A 384 -15.68 0.85 1.72
N ASP A 385 -15.70 -0.13 2.62
CA ASP A 385 -14.56 -0.45 3.48
C ASP A 385 -13.32 -0.87 2.66
N GLU A 386 -13.50 -1.65 1.59
CA GLU A 386 -12.41 -2.02 0.67
C GLU A 386 -11.82 -0.79 -0.03
N LEU A 387 -12.67 0.12 -0.52
CA LEU A 387 -12.25 1.38 -1.13
C LEU A 387 -11.49 2.27 -0.15
N ILE A 388 -11.99 2.45 1.07
CA ILE A 388 -11.30 3.21 2.13
C ILE A 388 -9.93 2.61 2.42
N PHE A 389 -9.84 1.27 2.49
CA PHE A 389 -8.57 0.58 2.72
C PHE A 389 -7.56 0.84 1.59
N MET A 390 -7.97 0.70 0.33
CA MET A 390 -7.08 0.97 -0.81
C MET A 390 -6.62 2.43 -0.87
N LEU A 391 -7.52 3.37 -0.55
CA LEU A 391 -7.22 4.80 -0.55
C LEU A 391 -6.36 5.23 0.64
N SER A 392 -6.39 4.48 1.74
CA SER A 392 -5.49 4.71 2.88
C SER A 392 -4.04 4.39 2.54
N ASP A 393 -3.80 3.42 1.64
CA ASP A 393 -2.46 3.00 1.19
C ASP A 393 -1.96 3.82 -0.01
N SER A 394 -2.87 4.26 -0.90
CA SER A 394 -2.55 5.08 -2.07
C SER A 394 -3.58 6.22 -2.27
N PRO A 395 -3.44 7.33 -1.53
CA PRO A 395 -4.37 8.45 -1.62
C PRO A 395 -4.42 9.06 -3.03
N GLY A 396 -5.61 9.45 -3.49
CA GLY A 396 -5.82 10.13 -4.78
C GLY A 396 -5.71 9.25 -6.03
N VAL A 397 -5.32 7.97 -5.90
CA VAL A 397 -5.24 7.04 -7.03
C VAL A 397 -6.60 6.40 -7.28
N MET A 398 -7.09 6.44 -8.53
CA MET A 398 -8.36 5.83 -8.92
C MET A 398 -8.32 4.30 -8.69
N CYS A 399 -9.05 3.84 -7.68
CA CYS A 399 -9.15 2.42 -7.33
C CYS A 399 -10.59 1.89 -7.50
N ARG A 400 -10.68 0.58 -7.75
CA ARG A 400 -11.95 -0.16 -7.93
C ARG A 400 -11.96 -1.35 -6.99
N PRO A 401 -13.03 -1.57 -6.21
CA PRO A 401 -13.11 -2.73 -5.34
C PRO A 401 -13.15 -4.02 -6.18
N SER A 402 -12.75 -5.12 -5.57
CA SER A 402 -12.61 -6.45 -6.17
C SER A 402 -13.81 -6.83 -7.06
N ARG A 403 -15.03 -6.59 -6.57
CA ARG A 403 -16.27 -6.90 -7.28
C ARG A 403 -16.51 -6.02 -8.51
N VAL A 404 -16.19 -4.73 -8.42
CA VAL A 404 -16.26 -3.82 -9.58
C VAL A 404 -15.23 -4.20 -10.63
N ARG A 405 -14.01 -4.58 -10.22
CA ARG A 405 -12.98 -5.09 -11.14
C ARG A 405 -13.44 -6.36 -11.86
N GLN A 406 -14.00 -7.34 -11.15
CA GLN A 406 -14.55 -8.56 -11.76
C GLN A 406 -15.67 -8.25 -12.77
N MET A 407 -16.56 -7.33 -12.43
CA MET A 407 -17.60 -6.86 -13.34
C MET A 407 -17.00 -6.18 -14.59
N PHE A 408 -16.01 -5.31 -14.44
CA PHE A 408 -15.35 -4.66 -15.57
C PHE A 408 -14.58 -5.64 -16.45
N ALA A 409 -13.94 -6.66 -15.87
CA ALA A 409 -13.30 -7.73 -16.64
C ALA A 409 -14.33 -8.45 -17.52
N SER A 410 -15.49 -8.80 -16.96
CA SER A 410 -16.57 -9.43 -17.74
C SER A 410 -17.13 -8.52 -18.84
N ARG A 411 -17.29 -7.21 -18.57
CA ARG A 411 -17.75 -6.23 -19.57
C ARG A 411 -16.71 -6.00 -20.67
N ALA A 412 -15.43 -5.91 -20.32
CA ALA A 412 -14.34 -5.75 -21.26
C ALA A 412 -14.29 -6.95 -22.22
N CYS A 413 -14.35 -8.17 -21.71
CA CYS A 413 -14.35 -9.38 -22.52
C CYS A 413 -15.51 -9.40 -23.54
N ARG A 414 -16.73 -9.00 -23.14
CA ARG A 414 -17.91 -8.94 -24.06
C ARG A 414 -17.83 -7.81 -25.09
N LYS A 415 -17.13 -6.72 -24.78
CA LYS A 415 -16.99 -5.56 -25.69
C LYS A 415 -15.86 -5.76 -26.70
N SER A 416 -14.91 -6.63 -26.39
CA SER A 416 -13.68 -6.78 -27.16
C SER A 416 -13.89 -7.56 -28.44
N VAL A 417 -12.95 -7.42 -29.37
CA VAL A 417 -12.92 -8.18 -30.63
C VAL A 417 -13.16 -9.67 -30.36
N MET A 418 -14.17 -10.24 -31.01
CA MET A 418 -14.49 -11.66 -30.85
C MET A 418 -13.41 -12.53 -31.49
N ILE A 419 -13.12 -13.66 -30.86
CA ILE A 419 -12.26 -14.70 -31.44
C ILE A 419 -12.82 -15.10 -32.81
N GLY A 420 -11.97 -15.11 -33.84
CA GLY A 420 -12.39 -15.44 -35.21
C GLY A 420 -12.83 -14.23 -36.05
N THR A 421 -12.71 -13.01 -35.53
CA THR A 421 -13.04 -11.80 -36.29
C THR A 421 -11.90 -11.40 -37.22
N ALA A 422 -12.18 -11.22 -38.51
CA ALA A 422 -11.20 -10.67 -39.46
C ALA A 422 -10.96 -9.18 -39.22
N LEU A 423 -9.70 -8.75 -39.11
CA LEU A 423 -9.32 -7.36 -38.88
C LEU A 423 -8.58 -6.79 -40.09
N ASN A 424 -8.86 -5.53 -40.44
CA ASN A 424 -8.06 -4.80 -41.43
C ASN A 424 -6.79 -4.21 -40.81
N THR A 425 -5.84 -3.78 -41.64
CA THR A 425 -4.54 -3.26 -41.19
C THR A 425 -4.66 -2.06 -40.25
N LYS A 426 -5.68 -1.21 -40.43
CA LYS A 426 -5.90 -0.03 -39.58
C LYS A 426 -6.39 -0.44 -38.19
N GLU A 427 -7.30 -1.41 -38.11
CA GLU A 427 -7.79 -1.98 -36.85
C GLU A 427 -6.66 -2.70 -36.10
N MET A 428 -5.86 -3.49 -36.80
CA MET A 428 -4.70 -4.15 -36.22
C MET A 428 -3.70 -3.13 -35.66
N LYS A 429 -3.33 -2.10 -36.43
CA LYS A 429 -2.41 -1.05 -35.96
C LYS A 429 -2.96 -0.32 -34.75
N LYS A 430 -4.27 -0.04 -34.70
CA LYS A 430 -4.93 0.57 -33.55
C LYS A 430 -4.75 -0.25 -32.27
N LEU A 431 -4.97 -1.56 -32.34
CA LEU A 431 -4.79 -2.45 -31.18
C LEU A 431 -3.35 -2.44 -30.67
N ILE A 432 -2.36 -2.44 -31.56
CA ILE A 432 -0.95 -2.37 -31.19
C ILE A 432 -0.60 -1.01 -30.57
N THR A 433 -1.10 0.10 -31.13
CA THR A 433 -0.90 1.43 -30.54
C THR A 433 -1.48 1.52 -29.13
N HIS A 434 -2.69 1.02 -28.92
CA HIS A 434 -3.30 0.95 -27.60
C HIS A 434 -2.43 0.21 -26.58
N MET A 435 -1.69 -0.84 -26.97
CA MET A 435 -0.76 -1.54 -26.08
C MET A 435 0.38 -0.66 -25.57
N GLY A 436 0.80 0.35 -26.34
CA GLY A 436 1.77 1.35 -25.88
C GLY A 436 1.22 2.32 -24.83
N GLU A 437 -0.09 2.56 -24.85
CA GLU A 437 -0.79 3.51 -23.98
C GLU A 437 -1.23 2.89 -22.64
N MET A 438 -1.30 1.56 -22.57
CA MET A 438 -1.69 0.83 -21.35
C MET A 438 -0.64 0.95 -20.25
N ASP A 439 -1.10 0.90 -19.00
CA ASP A 439 -0.22 0.81 -17.85
C ASP A 439 0.48 -0.56 -17.82
N HIS A 440 -0.31 -1.64 -18.02
CA HIS A 440 0.16 -3.02 -17.89
C HIS A 440 -0.21 -3.89 -19.12
N PRO A 441 0.43 -3.72 -20.29
CA PRO A 441 -0.05 -4.30 -21.55
C PRO A 441 0.09 -5.83 -21.68
N TRP A 442 0.71 -6.52 -20.71
CA TRP A 442 1.24 -7.88 -20.89
C TRP A 442 0.21 -9.00 -20.73
N ASN A 443 -0.80 -8.79 -19.88
CA ASN A 443 -1.81 -9.80 -19.56
C ASN A 443 -3.20 -9.18 -19.54
N CYS A 444 -4.19 -9.90 -20.06
CA CYS A 444 -5.58 -9.51 -19.89
C CYS A 444 -6.02 -9.66 -18.42
N PRO A 445 -7.20 -9.12 -18.04
CA PRO A 445 -7.71 -9.20 -16.67
C PRO A 445 -7.89 -10.63 -16.13
N HIS A 446 -7.99 -11.61 -17.02
CA HIS A 446 -8.11 -13.04 -16.70
C HIS A 446 -6.75 -13.78 -16.71
N GLY A 447 -5.63 -13.08 -16.95
CA GLY A 447 -4.29 -13.65 -16.93
C GLY A 447 -3.80 -14.25 -18.25
N ARG A 448 -4.54 -14.08 -19.36
CA ARG A 448 -4.07 -14.51 -20.70
C ARG A 448 -2.99 -13.54 -21.20
N PRO A 449 -1.83 -14.03 -21.67
CA PRO A 449 -0.82 -13.16 -22.29
C PRO A 449 -1.38 -12.47 -23.54
N THR A 450 -1.13 -11.17 -23.68
CA THR A 450 -1.58 -10.37 -24.83
C THR A 450 -0.65 -10.50 -26.03
N MET A 451 0.63 -10.78 -25.80
CA MET A 451 1.65 -10.92 -26.84
C MET A 451 2.65 -12.03 -26.51
N ARG A 452 3.22 -12.62 -27.55
CA ARG A 452 4.32 -13.57 -27.47
C ARG A 452 5.33 -13.29 -28.58
N HIS A 453 6.61 -13.44 -28.27
CA HIS A 453 7.65 -13.52 -29.27
C HIS A 453 7.56 -14.88 -29.97
N ILE A 454 7.59 -14.90 -31.30
CA ILE A 454 7.51 -16.12 -32.11
C ILE A 454 8.91 -16.58 -32.48
N ALA A 455 9.66 -15.69 -33.14
CA ALA A 455 10.98 -16.00 -33.68
C ALA A 455 11.71 -14.73 -34.09
N ASN A 456 13.01 -14.87 -34.27
CA ASN A 456 13.85 -13.88 -34.91
C ASN A 456 14.09 -14.33 -36.38
N LEU A 457 13.73 -13.52 -37.37
CA LEU A 457 13.82 -13.86 -38.80
C LEU A 457 15.25 -14.14 -39.24
N ASP A 458 16.16 -13.42 -38.62
CA ASP A 458 17.59 -13.44 -38.82
C ASP A 458 18.21 -14.77 -38.35
N VAL A 459 17.54 -15.48 -37.45
CA VAL A 459 17.87 -16.84 -36.99
C VAL A 459 17.35 -17.87 -38.00
N ILE A 460 16.14 -17.66 -38.52
CA ILE A 460 15.51 -18.58 -39.48
C ILE A 460 16.18 -18.52 -40.86
N SER A 461 16.74 -17.37 -41.25
CA SER A 461 17.34 -17.14 -42.57
C SER A 461 18.75 -17.74 -42.74
N GLN A 462 19.37 -18.28 -41.70
CA GLN A 462 20.72 -18.89 -41.74
C GLN A 462 20.75 -20.31 -42.35
N LYS A 463 20.00 -20.55 -43.43
CA LYS A 463 20.09 -21.80 -44.21
C LYS A 463 21.20 -21.77 -45.25
#